data_AF-V9DIK4-F1
#
_entry.id   AF-V9DIK4-F1
#
_cell.length_a   1.000
_cell.length_b   1.000
_cell.length_c   1.000
_cell.angle_alpha   90.00
_cell.angle_beta   90.00
_cell.angle_gamma   90.00
#
_symmetry.space_group_name_H-M   'P 1'
#
loop_
_entity.id
_entity.type
_entity.pdbx_description
1 polymer ?
#
loop_
_entity_poly.entity_id
_entity_poly.type
_entity_poly.pdbx_seq_one_letter_code
_entity_poly.pdbx_strand_id
1 'polypeptide(L)'
;MDALLTQQSRPNSFEPKIAQLYLHLFNALANEGTDDAVPSEGFWREFFLLKPDKQRLYDILEPLTASDLMHMQIQMRAFFRRAVSEAGSGVSPRNGNALDNLIAFLCAVFNKKYTNPNTDIIDILAGLDAVDRLMSDLVQGLESIVRQSSEDLLRIKAVETVLALVAGGFQTSLVTYFMHRDLFPALMKYVHDVHESSIHGPRAFVVIGILSSYNKFEAQNVYQNRLEDFVNEATICLLVLNSAYACAHIRDQYIAVQDDYPAPWTLNSTLALVGLRALTSDAQKPAPPTEEEAKARFIALPEPDAACSLSLYSFVKANNLFATSLLSLPADKDRESPFSAFLSMTSYISHHAYRGTRQATYAVFGLLCIRIIVEDPVLVKRVCSADSKTVFRLCRQRAPHLPLITSARIPATAILDVCTDILSHNLRKRLDVHLYGLALGIILRVVTHLEQTKTRLQHHWAYVWGSLLSLMRFLTQYAEDLGHLGDIREDLCGTLTSLTAFCLSKGDGFLPDPTSFDDFFYKLIEANDVLHKFKQAYCDRSTQSEKLRSSVAALISVSSHYHDLLKAQHGKKTHQSPAAIQKVIKEGYETLNMEADDTFGEWERWRESGWKAELKKMTRVAVEDARILSMR
;
A
#
# COMPACT_ATOMS: atom_id res chain seq x y z
N MET A 1 45.15 32.72 48.42
CA MET A 1 43.97 31.85 48.55
C MET A 1 43.84 31.12 47.23
N ASP A 2 44.45 29.95 47.16
CA ASP A 2 44.50 29.10 45.97
C ASP A 2 43.13 28.50 45.71
N ALA A 3 42.62 28.72 44.49
CA ALA A 3 41.41 28.07 44.02
C ALA A 3 41.68 26.57 43.87
N LEU A 4 41.13 25.77 44.80
CA LEU A 4 41.08 24.33 44.71
C LEU A 4 40.31 23.94 43.44
N LEU A 5 41.04 23.50 42.41
CA LEU A 5 40.52 22.75 41.28
C LEU A 5 39.92 21.45 41.83
N THR A 6 38.62 21.45 42.12
CA THR A 6 37.89 20.24 42.47
C THR A 6 37.75 19.37 41.22
N GLN A 7 38.49 18.27 41.21
CA GLN A 7 38.35 17.22 40.21
C GLN A 7 36.92 16.66 40.30
N GLN A 8 36.06 17.00 39.34
CA GLN A 8 34.73 16.39 39.23
C GLN A 8 34.90 14.88 39.08
N SER A 9 34.20 14.11 39.93
CA SER A 9 34.16 12.66 39.86
C SER A 9 33.73 12.21 38.46
N ARG A 10 34.48 11.28 37.86
CA ARG A 10 34.13 10.70 36.56
C ARG A 10 32.73 10.08 36.67
N PRO A 11 31.76 10.45 35.80
CA PRO A 11 30.43 9.85 35.83
C PRO A 11 30.52 8.35 35.48
N ASN A 12 29.66 7.54 36.11
CA ASN A 12 29.62 6.08 35.95
C ASN A 12 29.16 5.64 34.54
N SER A 13 28.64 6.56 33.72
CA SER A 13 28.40 6.40 32.28
C SER A 13 28.70 7.73 31.57
N PHE A 14 29.32 7.65 30.39
CA PHE A 14 29.50 8.82 29.52
C PHE A 14 28.21 9.05 28.73
N GLU A 15 27.25 9.76 29.32
CA GLU A 15 26.08 10.22 28.55
C GLU A 15 26.40 11.49 27.77
N PRO A 16 25.96 11.62 26.49
CA PRO A 16 26.12 12.84 25.72
C PRO A 16 25.52 14.04 26.45
N LYS A 17 26.21 15.19 26.43
CA LYS A 17 25.75 16.41 27.12
C LYS A 17 24.32 16.82 26.71
N ILE A 18 23.97 16.62 25.44
CA ILE A 18 22.61 16.89 24.94
C ILE A 18 21.53 16.08 25.67
N ALA A 19 21.81 14.82 26.02
CA ALA A 19 20.88 13.98 26.78
C ALA A 19 20.63 14.53 28.18
N GLN A 20 21.66 15.08 28.82
CA GLN A 20 21.53 15.74 30.12
C GLN A 20 20.68 17.01 30.02
N LEU A 21 20.81 17.78 28.92
CA LEU A 21 19.98 18.96 28.68
C LEU A 21 18.50 18.60 28.43
N TYR A 22 18.23 17.48 27.75
CA TYR A 22 16.86 16.96 27.60
C TYR A 22 16.24 16.62 28.97
N LEU A 23 16.97 15.87 29.80
CA LEU A 23 16.51 15.50 31.15
C LEU A 23 16.33 16.73 32.05
N HIS A 24 17.22 17.72 31.94
CA HIS A 24 17.09 18.95 32.69
C HIS A 24 15.82 19.72 32.30
N LEU A 25 15.54 19.82 30.99
CA LEU A 25 14.36 20.53 30.48
C LEU A 25 13.04 19.83 30.82
N PHE A 26 12.95 18.52 30.57
CA PHE A 26 11.69 17.79 30.66
C PHE A 26 11.46 17.06 31.99
N ASN A 27 12.47 16.93 32.85
CA ASN A 27 12.30 16.32 34.19
C ASN A 27 12.61 17.31 35.31
N ALA A 28 13.78 17.96 35.30
CA ALA A 28 14.17 18.82 36.44
C ALA A 28 13.31 20.09 36.49
N LEU A 29 13.34 20.89 35.42
CA LEU A 29 12.59 22.15 35.34
C LEU A 29 11.07 21.94 35.28
N ALA A 30 10.62 20.77 34.81
CA ALA A 30 9.23 20.37 34.82
C ALA A 30 8.65 20.20 36.23
N ASN A 31 9.46 19.75 37.18
CA ASN A 31 9.03 19.42 38.55
C ASN A 31 9.23 20.57 39.56
N GLU A 32 9.89 21.67 39.16
CA GLU A 32 10.27 22.76 40.08
C GLU A 32 9.17 23.82 40.37
N GLY A 33 7.98 23.70 39.78
CA GLY A 33 6.74 24.38 40.22
C GLY A 33 6.76 25.91 40.36
N THR A 34 7.79 26.61 39.87
CA THR A 34 7.98 28.06 40.02
C THR A 34 7.88 28.76 38.65
N ASP A 35 7.40 30.01 38.64
CA ASP A 35 7.23 30.84 37.44
C ASP A 35 8.56 31.15 36.69
N ASP A 36 9.72 30.83 37.28
CA ASP A 36 11.07 30.94 36.66
C ASP A 36 11.48 29.70 35.82
N ALA A 37 10.55 28.79 35.50
CA ALA A 37 10.82 27.52 34.81
C ALA A 37 11.22 27.61 33.31
N VAL A 38 11.57 28.80 32.80
CA VAL A 38 12.04 28.99 31.42
C VAL A 38 13.58 29.01 31.38
N PRO A 39 14.24 28.13 30.61
CA PRO A 39 15.70 28.09 30.57
C PRO A 39 16.32 29.40 30.08
N SER A 40 17.50 29.73 30.61
CA SER A 40 18.28 30.92 30.21
C SER A 40 18.70 30.89 28.74
N GLU A 41 19.04 32.05 28.17
CA GLU A 41 19.60 32.14 26.80
C GLU A 41 20.89 31.31 26.62
N GLY A 42 21.70 31.18 27.67
CA GLY A 42 22.90 30.35 27.64
C GLY A 42 22.58 28.87 27.43
N PHE A 43 21.52 28.38 28.09
CA PHE A 43 21.02 27.03 27.93
C PHE A 43 20.60 26.76 26.48
N TRP A 44 19.76 27.62 25.90
CA TRP A 44 19.25 27.41 24.53
C TRP A 44 20.36 27.46 23.47
N ARG A 45 21.32 28.37 23.63
CA ARG A 45 22.49 28.44 22.74
C ARG A 45 23.31 27.16 22.76
N GLU A 46 23.52 26.59 23.95
CA GLU A 46 24.21 25.31 24.07
C GLU A 46 23.37 24.16 23.50
N PHE A 47 22.09 24.12 23.83
CA PHE A 47 21.14 23.09 23.41
C PHE A 47 21.14 22.88 21.89
N PHE A 48 20.99 23.95 21.11
CA PHE A 48 20.92 23.85 19.64
C PHE A 48 22.29 23.82 18.96
N LEU A 49 23.38 24.10 19.69
CA LEU A 49 24.74 23.95 19.16
C LEU A 49 25.18 22.48 19.14
N LEU A 50 24.74 21.69 20.13
CA LEU A 50 25.11 20.28 20.24
C LEU A 50 24.38 19.41 19.21
N LYS A 51 25.04 18.35 18.76
CA LYS A 51 24.42 17.35 17.87
C LYS A 51 23.24 16.68 18.59
N PRO A 52 22.04 16.68 17.99
CA PRO A 52 20.84 16.12 18.60
C PRO A 52 20.88 14.59 18.60
N ASP A 53 20.21 14.01 19.60
CA ASP A 53 19.92 12.58 19.65
C ASP A 53 18.39 12.40 19.60
N LYS A 54 17.87 12.20 18.38
CA LYS A 54 16.42 12.07 18.11
C LYS A 54 15.81 10.93 18.93
N GLN A 55 16.49 9.79 18.99
CA GLN A 55 15.99 8.60 19.68
C GLN A 55 15.93 8.85 21.19
N ARG A 56 17.01 9.40 21.77
CA ARG A 56 17.03 9.70 23.21
C ARG A 56 15.98 10.71 23.63
N LEU A 57 15.75 11.77 22.84
CA LEU A 57 14.68 12.74 23.13
C LEU A 57 13.30 12.07 23.06
N TYR A 58 13.06 11.24 22.05
CA TYR A 58 11.82 10.48 21.93
C TYR A 58 11.63 9.51 23.11
N ASP A 59 12.65 8.75 23.50
CA ASP A 59 12.62 7.79 24.61
C ASP A 59 12.38 8.47 25.97
N ILE A 60 12.79 9.73 26.15
CA ILE A 60 12.49 10.52 27.36
C ILE A 60 11.00 10.91 27.39
N LEU A 61 10.43 11.27 26.25
CA LEU A 61 9.05 11.74 26.16
C LEU A 61 8.03 10.61 26.00
N GLU A 62 8.41 9.47 25.42
CA GLU A 62 7.52 8.32 25.12
C GLU A 62 6.83 7.71 26.35
N PRO A 63 7.46 7.57 27.53
CA PRO A 63 6.80 7.02 28.71
C PRO A 63 5.72 7.94 29.31
N LEU A 64 5.78 9.24 29.02
CA LEU A 64 4.87 10.24 29.60
C LEU A 64 3.45 10.12 29.03
N THR A 65 2.43 10.34 29.85
CA THR A 65 1.04 10.37 29.40
C THR A 65 0.67 11.75 28.83
N ALA A 66 -0.46 11.83 28.11
CA ALA A 66 -0.99 13.10 27.65
C ALA A 66 -1.23 14.10 28.80
N SER A 67 -1.71 13.61 29.96
CA SER A 67 -1.86 14.44 31.15
C SER A 67 -0.51 14.96 31.64
N ASP A 68 0.54 14.14 31.68
CA ASP A 68 1.86 14.59 32.13
C ASP A 68 2.39 15.71 31.24
N LEU A 69 2.23 15.59 29.92
CA LEU A 69 2.61 16.64 28.97
C LEU A 69 1.82 17.94 29.19
N MET A 70 0.55 17.87 29.57
CA MET A 70 -0.25 19.04 29.92
C MET A 70 0.26 19.73 31.20
N HIS A 71 0.70 18.97 32.21
CA HIS A 71 1.29 19.54 33.42
C HIS A 71 2.60 20.28 33.11
N MET A 72 3.35 19.82 32.10
CA MET A 72 4.61 20.41 31.64
C MET A 72 4.45 21.40 30.47
N GLN A 73 3.24 21.94 30.27
CA GLN A 73 2.93 22.81 29.12
C GLN A 73 3.87 24.02 28.98
N ILE A 74 4.42 24.56 30.07
CA ILE A 74 5.34 25.70 30.03
C ILE A 74 6.64 25.32 29.31
N GLN A 75 7.23 24.19 29.69
CA GLN A 75 8.47 23.65 29.14
C GLN A 75 8.26 23.18 27.69
N MET A 76 7.13 22.52 27.42
CA MET A 76 6.75 22.09 26.07
C MET A 76 6.62 23.29 25.11
N ARG A 77 5.90 24.34 25.52
CA ARG A 77 5.76 25.58 24.74
C ARG A 77 7.08 26.32 24.57
N ALA A 78 7.90 26.41 25.62
CA ALA A 78 9.19 27.08 25.56
C ALA A 78 10.14 26.37 24.58
N PHE A 79 10.21 25.05 24.64
CA PHE A 79 10.96 24.23 23.71
C PHE A 79 10.49 24.42 22.27
N PHE A 80 9.18 24.25 22.02
CA PHE A 80 8.62 24.34 20.68
C PHE A 80 8.86 25.73 20.07
N ARG A 81 8.54 26.79 20.81
CA ARG A 81 8.79 28.19 20.38
C ARG A 81 10.25 28.43 20.03
N ARG A 82 11.18 27.97 20.88
CA ARG A 82 12.61 28.19 20.63
C ARG A 82 13.11 27.39 19.45
N ALA A 83 12.70 26.13 19.33
CA ALA A 83 13.09 25.27 18.23
C ALA A 83 12.58 25.79 16.87
N VAL A 84 11.35 26.34 16.81
CA VAL A 84 10.82 27.01 15.61
C VAL A 84 11.68 28.22 15.22
N SER A 85 12.05 29.07 16.19
CA SER A 85 12.89 30.24 15.96
C SER A 85 14.29 29.87 15.46
N GLU A 86 14.95 28.90 16.11
CA GLU A 86 16.30 28.46 15.73
C GLU A 86 16.30 27.72 14.38
N ALA A 87 15.24 26.95 14.06
CA ALA A 87 15.07 26.34 12.74
C ALA A 87 14.99 27.38 11.62
N GLY A 88 14.31 28.50 11.87
CA GLY A 88 14.19 29.62 10.93
C GLY A 88 15.39 30.59 10.92
N SER A 89 16.37 30.44 11.81
CA SER A 89 17.47 31.41 12.00
C SER A 89 18.45 31.52 10.82
N GLY A 90 18.53 30.49 9.96
CA GLY A 90 19.51 30.41 8.88
C GLY A 90 20.96 30.17 9.34
N VAL A 91 21.20 29.94 10.64
CA VAL A 91 22.56 29.75 11.20
C VAL A 91 22.87 28.26 11.35
N SER A 92 23.81 27.75 10.56
CA SER A 92 24.32 26.38 10.67
C SER A 92 25.33 26.24 11.83
N PRO A 93 25.31 25.14 12.64
CA PRO A 93 24.46 23.94 12.54
C PRO A 93 23.13 24.03 13.34
N ARG A 94 22.83 25.18 13.95
CA ARG A 94 21.69 25.34 14.88
C ARG A 94 20.35 25.06 14.24
N ASN A 95 20.15 25.59 13.03
CA ASN A 95 18.94 25.36 12.25
C ASN A 95 18.67 23.87 11.98
N GLY A 96 19.68 23.13 11.51
CA GLY A 96 19.56 21.70 11.26
C GLY A 96 19.36 20.88 12.53
N ASN A 97 20.03 21.24 13.62
CA ASN A 97 19.86 20.59 14.92
C ASN A 97 18.46 20.87 15.52
N ALA A 98 17.92 22.06 15.30
CA ALA A 98 16.57 22.41 15.73
C ALA A 98 15.50 21.56 15.01
N LEU A 99 15.66 21.33 13.70
CA LEU A 99 14.75 20.48 12.93
C LEU A 99 14.75 19.02 13.41
N ASP A 100 15.92 18.43 13.68
CA ASP A 100 16.01 17.06 14.23
C ASP A 100 15.31 16.94 15.59
N ASN A 101 15.56 17.92 16.48
CA ASN A 101 14.91 17.98 17.79
C ASN A 101 13.39 18.15 17.66
N LEU A 102 12.92 18.96 16.70
CA LEU A 102 11.49 19.12 16.40
C LEU A 102 10.87 17.81 15.92
N ILE A 103 11.54 17.04 15.07
CA ILE A 103 11.03 15.75 14.58
C ILE A 103 10.76 14.80 15.75
N ALA A 104 11.75 14.60 16.63
CA ALA A 104 11.63 13.72 17.79
C ALA A 104 10.53 14.18 18.75
N PHE A 105 10.50 15.48 19.04
CA PHE A 105 9.48 16.09 19.90
C PHE A 105 8.07 15.92 19.34
N LEU A 106 7.84 16.30 18.07
CA LEU A 106 6.54 16.20 17.43
C LEU A 106 6.05 14.75 17.39
N CYS A 107 6.93 13.81 17.03
CA CYS A 107 6.57 12.40 17.00
C CYS A 107 6.18 11.86 18.36
N ALA A 108 6.86 12.29 19.44
CA ALA A 108 6.51 11.91 20.80
C ALA A 108 5.18 12.53 21.24
N VAL A 109 4.97 13.82 20.98
CA VAL A 109 3.72 14.55 21.33
C VAL A 109 2.52 13.95 20.60
N PHE A 110 2.61 13.71 19.30
CA PHE A 110 1.50 13.17 18.52
C PHE A 110 1.21 11.69 18.77
N ASN A 111 2.15 10.93 19.36
CA ASN A 111 1.93 9.52 19.71
C ASN A 111 0.96 9.33 20.89
N LYS A 112 0.61 10.39 21.62
CA LYS A 112 -0.20 10.29 22.84
C LYS A 112 -1.69 10.27 22.53
N LYS A 113 -2.44 9.66 23.45
CA LYS A 113 -3.91 9.65 23.42
C LYS A 113 -4.45 10.82 24.25
N TYR A 114 -4.94 11.85 23.56
CA TYR A 114 -5.55 13.03 24.16
C TYR A 114 -7.06 12.89 24.29
N THR A 115 -7.66 13.60 25.24
CA THR A 115 -9.13 13.66 25.42
C THR A 115 -9.74 14.48 24.29
N ASN A 116 -9.15 15.65 24.00
CA ASN A 116 -9.52 16.51 22.89
C ASN A 116 -8.26 16.75 22.03
N PRO A 117 -7.93 15.85 21.07
CA PRO A 117 -6.68 15.91 20.32
C PRO A 117 -6.38 17.26 19.68
N ASN A 118 -7.41 17.97 19.18
CA ASN A 118 -7.19 19.28 18.58
C ASN A 118 -6.73 20.32 19.61
N THR A 119 -7.51 20.54 20.66
CA THR A 119 -7.26 21.60 21.65
C THR A 119 -6.06 21.28 22.52
N ASP A 120 -5.98 20.05 23.05
CA ASP A 120 -4.93 19.65 24.00
C ASP A 120 -3.54 19.73 23.34
N ILE A 121 -3.42 19.29 22.08
CA ILE A 121 -2.13 19.38 21.36
C ILE A 121 -1.76 20.84 21.07
N ILE A 122 -2.72 21.66 20.63
CA ILE A 122 -2.47 23.10 20.40
C ILE A 122 -2.00 23.77 21.70
N ASP A 123 -2.64 23.44 22.81
CA ASP A 123 -2.26 23.94 24.13
C ASP A 123 -0.86 23.50 24.53
N ILE A 124 -0.44 22.25 24.28
CA ILE A 124 0.92 21.79 24.59
C ILE A 124 1.97 22.46 23.71
N LEU A 125 1.69 22.64 22.42
CA LEU A 125 2.68 23.15 21.47
C LEU A 125 2.88 24.66 21.60
N ALA A 126 1.80 25.42 21.59
CA ALA A 126 1.88 26.88 21.45
C ALA A 126 0.98 27.65 22.42
N GLY A 127 -0.08 27.03 22.93
CA GLY A 127 -1.19 27.73 23.57
C GLY A 127 -2.14 28.34 22.53
N LEU A 128 -3.43 28.44 22.85
CA LEU A 128 -4.45 28.97 21.96
C LEU A 128 -4.16 30.39 21.44
N ASP A 129 -3.50 31.23 22.24
CA ASP A 129 -3.26 32.64 21.87
C ASP A 129 -2.12 32.83 20.85
N ALA A 130 -1.16 31.90 20.80
CA ALA A 130 0.07 32.04 20.03
C ALA A 130 0.22 31.04 18.87
N VAL A 131 -0.68 30.06 18.77
CA VAL A 131 -0.60 28.98 17.77
C VAL A 131 -0.60 29.51 16.35
N ASP A 132 -1.45 30.49 16.02
CA ASP A 132 -1.56 31.02 14.66
C ASP A 132 -0.24 31.63 14.19
N ARG A 133 0.42 32.41 15.06
CA ARG A 133 1.72 33.03 14.74
C ARG A 133 2.81 31.97 14.63
N LEU A 134 2.95 31.10 15.65
CA LEU A 134 4.03 30.11 15.68
C LEU A 134 3.93 29.08 14.55
N MET A 135 2.72 28.61 14.24
CA MET A 135 2.51 27.67 13.14
C MET A 135 2.72 28.34 11.78
N SER A 136 2.28 29.59 11.60
CA SER A 136 2.55 30.33 10.37
C SER A 136 4.06 30.54 10.16
N ASP A 137 4.79 30.91 11.21
CA ASP A 137 6.25 31.07 11.18
C ASP A 137 6.97 29.75 10.89
N LEU A 138 6.52 28.64 11.49
CA LEU A 138 7.08 27.31 11.25
C LEU A 138 6.85 26.86 9.81
N VAL A 139 5.61 26.91 9.32
CA VAL A 139 5.28 26.52 7.94
C VAL A 139 6.02 27.43 6.95
N GLN A 140 6.18 28.72 7.27
CA GLN A 140 6.98 29.65 6.50
C GLN A 140 8.46 29.26 6.42
N GLY A 141 9.07 29.00 7.58
CA GLY A 141 10.46 28.60 7.66
C GLY A 141 10.72 27.31 6.89
N LEU A 142 9.89 26.29 7.10
CA LEU A 142 10.00 25.00 6.41
C LEU A 142 9.87 25.14 4.89
N GLU A 143 8.85 25.87 4.42
CA GLU A 143 8.62 26.11 2.99
C GLU A 143 9.81 26.84 2.34
N SER A 144 10.35 27.86 3.01
CA SER A 144 11.53 28.61 2.55
C SER A 144 12.77 27.70 2.47
N ILE A 145 13.03 26.91 3.51
CA ILE A 145 14.18 25.99 3.57
C ILE A 145 14.08 24.95 2.45
N VAL A 146 12.93 24.29 2.28
CA VAL A 146 12.72 23.26 1.25
C VAL A 146 12.94 23.82 -0.16
N ARG A 147 12.48 25.05 -0.41
CA ARG A 147 12.56 25.70 -1.73
C ARG A 147 13.92 26.33 -2.03
N GLN A 148 14.60 26.92 -1.07
CA GLN A 148 15.72 27.86 -1.32
C GLN A 148 17.05 27.47 -0.69
N SER A 149 17.09 26.52 0.25
CA SER A 149 18.35 26.16 0.91
C SER A 149 19.36 25.58 -0.09
N SER A 150 20.63 25.97 0.08
CA SER A 150 21.77 25.44 -0.67
C SER A 150 22.30 24.11 -0.11
N GLU A 151 21.89 23.73 1.11
CA GLU A 151 22.34 22.49 1.76
C GLU A 151 21.24 21.41 1.65
N ASP A 152 21.50 20.36 0.88
CA ASP A 152 20.51 19.27 0.68
C ASP A 152 20.13 18.56 1.98
N LEU A 153 21.09 18.38 2.89
CA LEU A 153 20.83 17.81 4.22
C LEU A 153 19.84 18.64 5.03
N LEU A 154 19.89 19.97 4.93
CA LEU A 154 18.94 20.84 5.63
C LEU A 154 17.54 20.74 5.01
N ARG A 155 17.45 20.61 3.68
CA ARG A 155 16.18 20.39 2.97
C ARG A 155 15.56 19.05 3.35
N ILE A 156 16.36 17.98 3.42
CA ILE A 156 15.92 16.65 3.87
C ILE A 156 15.31 16.73 5.27
N LYS A 157 16.01 17.36 6.22
CA LYS A 157 15.52 17.55 7.59
C LYS A 157 14.23 18.36 7.62
N ALA A 158 14.11 19.41 6.82
CA ALA A 158 12.88 20.20 6.75
C ALA A 158 11.71 19.37 6.20
N VAL A 159 11.92 18.54 5.18
CA VAL A 159 10.89 17.61 4.67
C VAL A 159 10.51 16.57 5.73
N GLU A 160 11.47 16.03 6.48
CA GLU A 160 11.19 15.13 7.62
C GLU A 160 10.37 15.83 8.72
N THR A 161 10.68 17.09 9.05
CA THR A 161 9.89 17.87 10.03
C THR A 161 8.48 18.12 9.53
N VAL A 162 8.30 18.45 8.24
CA VAL A 162 6.96 18.55 7.62
C VAL A 162 6.22 17.22 7.72
N LEU A 163 6.90 16.11 7.42
CA LEU A 163 6.30 14.77 7.50
C LEU A 163 5.83 14.46 8.92
N ALA A 164 6.67 14.70 9.93
CA ALA A 164 6.33 14.51 11.34
C ALA A 164 5.11 15.35 11.75
N LEU A 165 5.07 16.62 11.32
CA LEU A 165 4.00 17.56 11.66
C LEU A 165 2.68 17.22 10.97
N VAL A 166 2.71 16.92 9.67
CA VAL A 166 1.51 16.63 8.88
C VAL A 166 0.94 15.25 9.21
N ALA A 167 1.80 14.24 9.39
CA ALA A 167 1.37 12.90 9.77
C ALA A 167 0.81 12.87 11.20
N GLY A 168 1.56 13.42 12.17
CA GLY A 168 1.11 13.48 13.56
C GLY A 168 -0.10 14.40 13.77
N GLY A 169 -0.13 15.53 13.08
CA GLY A 169 -1.22 16.52 13.16
C GLY A 169 -2.44 16.19 12.31
N PHE A 170 -2.51 15.05 11.63
CA PHE A 170 -3.53 14.75 10.61
C PHE A 170 -4.99 14.86 11.09
N GLN A 171 -5.26 14.69 12.38
CA GLN A 171 -6.60 14.80 12.96
C GLN A 171 -6.88 16.17 13.61
N THR A 172 -5.95 17.12 13.49
CA THR A 172 -6.00 18.45 14.11
C THR A 172 -6.15 19.54 13.05
N SER A 173 -6.43 20.77 13.48
CA SER A 173 -6.41 21.95 12.63
C SER A 173 -4.99 22.41 12.26
N LEU A 174 -3.93 21.83 12.84
CA LEU A 174 -2.54 22.19 12.53
C LEU A 174 -2.17 21.94 11.06
N VAL A 175 -2.81 20.98 10.40
CA VAL A 175 -2.59 20.74 8.97
C VAL A 175 -3.21 21.82 8.09
N THR A 176 -4.21 22.57 8.59
CA THR A 176 -4.84 23.64 7.80
C THR A 176 -3.88 24.78 7.47
N TYR A 177 -2.83 25.02 8.26
CA TYR A 177 -1.81 26.02 7.91
C TYR A 177 -1.07 25.67 6.60
N PHE A 178 -0.91 24.38 6.29
CA PHE A 178 -0.38 23.93 4.99
C PHE A 178 -1.40 24.03 3.85
N MET A 179 -2.70 24.15 4.14
CA MET A 179 -3.72 24.42 3.12
C MET A 179 -3.72 25.90 2.72
N HIS A 180 -3.45 26.80 3.67
CA HIS A 180 -3.32 28.24 3.42
C HIS A 180 -1.98 28.59 2.77
N ARG A 181 -0.91 27.91 3.19
CA ARG A 181 0.43 28.07 2.62
C ARG A 181 0.82 26.84 1.81
N ASP A 182 0.66 26.98 0.50
CA ASP A 182 0.91 25.91 -0.46
C ASP A 182 2.40 25.51 -0.50
N LEU A 183 2.70 24.32 0.01
CA LEU A 183 4.03 23.71 0.04
C LEU A 183 4.34 22.96 -1.26
N PHE A 184 3.34 22.72 -2.13
CA PHE A 184 3.49 21.89 -3.33
C PHE A 184 4.62 22.37 -4.26
N PRO A 185 4.75 23.67 -4.60
CA PRO A 185 5.84 24.14 -5.47
C PRO A 185 7.24 23.90 -4.87
N ALA A 186 7.38 24.08 -3.55
CA ALA A 186 8.63 23.83 -2.84
C ALA A 186 9.01 22.34 -2.89
N LEU A 187 8.04 21.44 -2.68
CA LEU A 187 8.25 20.00 -2.77
C LEU A 187 8.58 19.53 -4.19
N MET A 188 7.92 20.09 -5.21
CA MET A 188 8.24 19.77 -6.61
C MET A 188 9.66 20.17 -6.98
N LYS A 189 10.10 21.36 -6.53
CA LYS A 189 11.49 21.80 -6.71
C LYS A 189 12.46 20.88 -5.96
N TYR A 190 12.13 20.50 -4.71
CA TYR A 190 12.93 19.54 -3.95
C TYR A 190 13.09 18.20 -4.65
N VAL A 191 12.00 17.64 -5.20
CA VAL A 191 12.07 16.38 -5.95
C VAL A 191 12.94 16.51 -7.21
N HIS A 192 12.93 17.67 -7.85
CA HIS A 192 13.77 17.93 -9.03
C HIS A 192 15.26 18.03 -8.67
N ASP A 193 15.58 18.80 -7.62
CA ASP A 193 16.96 19.09 -7.24
C ASP A 193 17.62 17.89 -6.52
N VAL A 194 16.91 17.24 -5.59
CA VAL A 194 17.45 16.21 -4.66
C VAL A 194 17.09 14.79 -5.15
N HIS A 195 17.10 14.58 -6.46
CA HIS A 195 16.66 13.31 -7.07
C HIS A 195 17.67 12.16 -6.90
N GLU A 196 18.94 12.44 -6.61
CA GLU A 196 19.99 11.41 -6.42
C GLU A 196 19.87 10.67 -5.09
N SER A 197 19.25 11.28 -4.08
CA SER A 197 19.08 10.70 -2.75
C SER A 197 17.89 9.72 -2.71
N SER A 198 18.13 8.50 -3.19
CA SER A 198 17.14 7.42 -3.27
C SER A 198 16.38 7.14 -1.96
N ILE A 199 17.01 7.29 -0.79
CA ILE A 199 16.42 7.01 0.52
C ILE A 199 15.43 8.10 0.96
N HIS A 200 15.74 9.37 0.66
CA HIS A 200 14.97 10.52 1.15
C HIS A 200 13.96 11.07 0.13
N GLY A 201 14.14 10.77 -1.16
CA GLY A 201 13.24 11.16 -2.26
C GLY A 201 11.76 10.77 -2.03
N PRO A 202 11.45 9.54 -1.55
CA PRO A 202 10.07 9.13 -1.29
C PRO A 202 9.37 9.93 -0.19
N ARG A 203 10.08 10.60 0.73
CA ARG A 203 9.43 11.33 1.84
C ARG A 203 8.63 12.54 1.36
N ALA A 204 9.14 13.28 0.38
CA ALA A 204 8.39 14.39 -0.24
C ALA A 204 7.11 13.88 -0.93
N PHE A 205 7.19 12.71 -1.57
CA PHE A 205 6.04 12.03 -2.17
C PHE A 205 5.00 11.66 -1.11
N VAL A 206 5.43 11.09 0.02
CA VAL A 206 4.57 10.76 1.17
C VAL A 206 3.87 11.99 1.74
N VAL A 207 4.58 13.10 1.93
CA VAL A 207 4.00 14.36 2.42
C VAL A 207 2.84 14.81 1.52
N ILE A 208 3.01 14.77 0.19
CA ILE A 208 1.97 15.17 -0.76
C ILE A 208 0.75 14.24 -0.69
N GLY A 209 0.98 12.93 -0.56
CA GLY A 209 -0.11 11.96 -0.42
C GLY A 209 -0.94 12.18 0.84
N ILE A 210 -0.30 12.55 1.96
CA ILE A 210 -1.01 12.86 3.21
C ILE A 210 -1.77 14.18 3.09
N LEU A 211 -1.11 15.24 2.59
CA LEU A 211 -1.75 16.55 2.43
C LEU A 211 -2.95 16.49 1.49
N SER A 212 -2.86 15.77 0.37
CA SER A 212 -3.99 15.54 -0.55
C SER A 212 -5.11 14.67 0.03
N SER A 213 -4.83 13.93 1.11
CA SER A 213 -5.81 13.08 1.79
C SER A 213 -6.47 13.74 3.00
N TYR A 214 -5.92 14.87 3.48
CA TYR A 214 -6.45 15.58 4.64
C TYR A 214 -7.82 16.20 4.34
N ASN A 215 -8.84 15.84 5.14
CA ASN A 215 -10.22 16.33 5.03
C ASN A 215 -10.81 16.30 3.61
N LYS A 216 -10.29 15.43 2.72
CA LYS A 216 -10.66 15.41 1.30
C LYS A 216 -12.14 15.09 1.03
N PHE A 217 -12.83 14.54 2.02
CA PHE A 217 -14.24 14.21 1.92
C PHE A 217 -15.15 15.20 2.66
N GLU A 218 -14.56 16.20 3.32
CA GLU A 218 -15.22 17.16 4.20
C GLU A 218 -15.17 18.56 3.59
N ALA A 219 -14.06 18.90 2.94
CA ALA A 219 -13.81 20.20 2.35
C ALA A 219 -13.02 20.08 1.05
N GLN A 220 -13.03 21.16 0.26
CA GLN A 220 -12.17 21.25 -0.92
C GLN A 220 -10.71 21.28 -0.48
N ASN A 221 -9.90 20.36 -1.02
CA ASN A 221 -8.49 20.23 -0.67
C ASN A 221 -7.62 20.84 -1.78
N VAL A 222 -6.79 21.82 -1.42
CA VAL A 222 -5.91 22.54 -2.37
C VAL A 222 -4.92 21.60 -3.05
N TYR A 223 -4.39 20.61 -2.34
CA TYR A 223 -3.43 19.65 -2.88
C TYR A 223 -4.07 18.67 -3.87
N GLN A 224 -5.37 18.38 -3.74
CA GLN A 224 -6.07 17.59 -4.78
C GLN A 224 -6.11 18.35 -6.11
N ASN A 225 -6.49 19.63 -6.09
CA ASN A 225 -6.45 20.47 -7.29
C ASN A 225 -5.02 20.56 -7.86
N ARG A 226 -4.00 20.70 -6.99
CA ARG A 226 -2.59 20.71 -7.43
C ARG A 226 -2.18 19.42 -8.12
N LEU A 227 -2.62 18.26 -7.63
CA LEU A 227 -2.33 16.98 -8.27
C LEU A 227 -2.99 16.88 -9.65
N GLU A 228 -4.23 17.34 -9.79
CA GLU A 228 -4.96 17.32 -11.05
C GLU A 228 -4.35 18.27 -12.09
N ASP A 229 -3.95 19.47 -11.68
CA ASP A 229 -3.44 20.53 -12.56
C ASP A 229 -1.93 20.39 -12.89
N PHE A 230 -1.21 19.46 -12.25
CA PHE A 230 0.24 19.36 -12.41
C PHE A 230 0.66 18.72 -13.75
N VAL A 231 1.44 19.46 -14.55
CA VAL A 231 1.81 19.05 -15.92
C VAL A 231 3.33 19.00 -16.19
N ASN A 232 4.19 19.24 -15.20
CA ASN A 232 5.64 19.20 -15.42
C ASN A 232 6.12 17.75 -15.58
N GLU A 233 6.24 17.29 -16.83
CA GLU A 233 6.61 15.91 -17.19
C GLU A 233 7.94 15.47 -16.58
N ALA A 234 8.96 16.34 -16.53
CA ALA A 234 10.27 15.98 -15.99
C ALA A 234 10.19 15.66 -14.50
N THR A 235 9.50 16.50 -13.72
CA THR A 235 9.28 16.25 -12.29
C THR A 235 8.35 15.06 -12.06
N ILE A 236 7.32 14.87 -12.90
CA ILE A 236 6.44 13.69 -12.84
C ILE A 236 7.26 12.41 -13.05
N CYS A 237 8.18 12.38 -14.01
CA CYS A 237 9.06 11.23 -14.23
C CYS A 237 9.89 10.92 -12.98
N LEU A 238 10.46 11.94 -12.33
CA LEU A 238 11.21 11.78 -11.09
C LEU A 238 10.33 11.26 -9.94
N LEU A 239 9.09 11.74 -9.81
CA LEU A 239 8.14 11.22 -8.82
C LEU A 239 7.83 9.74 -9.06
N VAL A 240 7.63 9.35 -10.33
CA VAL A 240 7.39 7.95 -10.71
C VAL A 240 8.61 7.09 -10.37
N LEU A 241 9.83 7.55 -10.66
CA LEU A 241 11.07 6.84 -10.32
C LEU A 241 11.25 6.69 -8.80
N ASN A 242 10.95 7.74 -8.03
CA ASN A 242 10.95 7.67 -6.56
C ASN A 242 9.91 6.67 -6.04
N SER A 243 8.71 6.64 -6.63
CA SER A 243 7.70 5.64 -6.26
C SER A 243 8.12 4.22 -6.64
N ALA A 244 8.80 4.04 -7.78
CA ALA A 244 9.31 2.75 -8.22
C ALA A 244 10.40 2.23 -7.28
N TYR A 245 11.32 3.11 -6.85
CA TYR A 245 12.33 2.78 -5.86
C TYR A 245 11.70 2.31 -4.55
N ALA A 246 10.70 3.04 -4.03
CA ALA A 246 9.98 2.63 -2.83
C ALA A 246 9.27 1.28 -3.01
N CYS A 247 8.62 1.05 -4.15
CA CYS A 247 7.97 -0.23 -4.46
C CYS A 247 8.97 -1.40 -4.49
N ALA A 248 10.12 -1.20 -5.16
CA ALA A 248 11.19 -2.19 -5.20
C ALA A 248 11.75 -2.47 -3.80
N HIS A 249 11.99 -1.42 -3.00
CA HIS A 249 12.48 -1.57 -1.64
C HIS A 249 11.51 -2.36 -0.75
N ILE A 250 10.21 -2.05 -0.79
CA ILE A 250 9.18 -2.77 -0.03
C ILE A 250 9.12 -4.24 -0.45
N ARG A 251 9.18 -4.52 -1.75
CA ARG A 251 9.25 -5.90 -2.25
C ARG A 251 10.49 -6.63 -1.72
N ASP A 252 11.64 -5.98 -1.80
CA ASP A 252 12.92 -6.57 -1.42
C ASP A 252 12.95 -6.93 0.08
N GLN A 253 12.18 -6.23 0.92
CA GLN A 253 11.95 -6.62 2.31
C GLN A 253 11.30 -8.01 2.42
N TYR A 254 10.30 -8.34 1.59
CA TYR A 254 9.68 -9.67 1.57
C TYR A 254 10.62 -10.73 1.02
N ILE A 255 11.37 -10.41 -0.04
CA ILE A 255 12.35 -11.32 -0.65
C ILE A 255 13.48 -11.64 0.34
N ALA A 256 13.93 -10.66 1.14
CA ALA A 256 14.94 -10.84 2.16
C ALA A 256 14.50 -11.83 3.26
N VAL A 257 13.19 -11.99 3.49
CA VAL A 257 12.67 -13.03 4.41
C VAL A 257 12.65 -14.40 3.72
N GLN A 258 12.18 -14.46 2.47
CA GLN A 258 12.10 -15.70 1.71
C GLN A 258 12.28 -15.42 0.20
N ASP A 259 13.40 -15.84 -0.37
CA ASP A 259 13.59 -15.77 -1.82
C ASP A 259 12.76 -16.87 -2.50
N ASP A 260 11.84 -16.46 -3.36
CA ASP A 260 10.88 -17.28 -4.08
C ASP A 260 11.31 -17.59 -5.52
N TYR A 261 12.49 -17.13 -5.94
CA TYR A 261 13.13 -17.65 -7.15
C TYR A 261 13.77 -19.01 -6.86
N PRO A 262 13.60 -20.01 -7.76
CA PRO A 262 14.32 -21.25 -7.62
C PRO A 262 15.82 -20.95 -7.68
N ALA A 263 16.57 -21.41 -6.67
CA ALA A 263 18.01 -21.22 -6.64
C ALA A 263 18.62 -21.79 -7.93
N PRO A 264 19.44 -21.01 -8.67
CA PRO A 264 20.13 -21.54 -9.83
C PRO A 264 20.97 -22.74 -9.42
N TRP A 265 20.93 -23.82 -10.21
CA TRP A 265 21.70 -25.02 -9.94
C TRP A 265 23.20 -24.67 -9.95
N THR A 266 23.83 -24.79 -8.78
CA THR A 266 25.27 -24.55 -8.60
C THR A 266 25.90 -25.72 -7.84
N LEU A 267 27.22 -25.90 -7.96
CA LEU A 267 27.95 -26.86 -7.12
C LEU A 267 27.76 -26.55 -5.62
N ASN A 268 27.57 -25.27 -5.27
CA ASN A 268 27.26 -24.85 -3.91
C ASN A 268 25.86 -25.32 -3.45
N SER A 269 24.84 -25.25 -4.30
CA SER A 269 23.48 -25.69 -3.94
C SER A 269 23.39 -27.21 -3.78
N THR A 270 24.16 -27.98 -4.57
CA THR A 270 24.27 -29.45 -4.42
C THR A 270 25.07 -29.85 -3.18
N LEU A 271 26.19 -29.17 -2.89
CA LEU A 271 26.94 -29.38 -1.65
C LEU A 271 26.10 -29.03 -0.41
N ALA A 272 25.32 -27.95 -0.44
CA ALA A 272 24.40 -27.60 0.64
C ALA A 272 23.29 -28.64 0.83
N LEU A 273 22.71 -29.18 -0.26
CA LEU A 273 21.68 -30.23 -0.22
C LEU A 273 22.21 -31.55 0.39
N VAL A 274 23.50 -31.86 0.18
CA VAL A 274 24.18 -33.06 0.72
C VAL A 274 24.78 -32.82 2.11
N GLY A 275 24.47 -31.69 2.77
CA GLY A 275 24.93 -31.38 4.13
C GLY A 275 26.37 -30.87 4.22
N LEU A 276 27.02 -30.60 3.10
CA LEU A 276 28.37 -30.03 2.99
C LEU A 276 28.35 -28.51 2.83
N ARG A 277 27.37 -27.82 3.46
CA ARG A 277 27.25 -26.35 3.43
C ARG A 277 28.53 -25.65 3.95
N ALA A 278 29.28 -26.29 4.85
CA ALA A 278 30.54 -25.75 5.36
C ALA A 278 31.65 -25.62 4.28
N LEU A 279 31.51 -26.31 3.14
CA LEU A 279 32.47 -26.28 2.02
C LEU A 279 32.05 -25.32 0.90
N THR A 280 30.93 -24.60 1.04
CA THR A 280 30.44 -23.66 0.03
C THR A 280 30.94 -22.25 0.32
N SER A 281 31.05 -21.42 -0.72
CA SER A 281 31.30 -19.98 -0.54
C SER A 281 30.17 -19.26 0.23
N ASP A 282 29.01 -19.91 0.39
CA ASP A 282 27.85 -19.44 1.16
C ASP A 282 27.88 -19.90 2.63
N ALA A 283 28.95 -20.57 3.09
CA ALA A 283 29.14 -20.93 4.50
C ALA A 283 29.11 -19.72 5.45
N GLN A 284 29.47 -18.53 4.94
CA GLN A 284 29.45 -17.27 5.68
C GLN A 284 28.09 -16.52 5.62
N LYS A 285 27.15 -16.92 4.74
CA LYS A 285 25.83 -16.30 4.70
C LYS A 285 24.98 -16.82 5.86
N PRO A 286 24.22 -15.93 6.55
CA PRO A 286 23.35 -16.33 7.65
C PRO A 286 22.42 -17.48 7.22
N ALA A 287 22.13 -18.39 8.16
CA ALA A 287 21.16 -19.44 7.90
C ALA A 287 19.82 -18.81 7.47
N PRO A 288 19.07 -19.44 6.55
CA PRO A 288 17.71 -19.00 6.25
C PRO A 288 16.92 -18.95 7.57
N PRO A 289 16.06 -17.94 7.76
CA PRO A 289 15.30 -17.79 8.99
C PRO A 289 14.49 -19.06 9.25
N THR A 290 14.38 -19.46 10.52
CA THR A 290 13.48 -20.54 10.92
C THR A 290 12.03 -20.20 10.55
N GLU A 291 11.15 -21.19 10.44
CA GLU A 291 9.75 -20.94 10.03
C GLU A 291 9.02 -19.96 10.98
N GLU A 292 9.34 -20.02 12.27
CA GLU A 292 8.80 -19.11 13.29
C GLU A 292 9.37 -17.69 13.16
N GLU A 293 10.68 -17.55 12.95
CA GLU A 293 11.31 -16.25 12.68
C GLU A 293 10.80 -15.62 11.39
N ALA A 294 10.64 -16.41 10.32
CA ALA A 294 10.07 -15.94 9.06
C ALA A 294 8.62 -15.47 9.27
N LYS A 295 7.82 -16.22 10.03
CA LYS A 295 6.45 -15.80 10.39
C LYS A 295 6.46 -14.47 11.14
N ALA A 296 7.33 -14.27 12.13
CA ALA A 296 7.45 -13.03 12.88
C ALA A 296 7.88 -11.85 11.99
N ARG A 297 8.88 -12.05 11.12
CA ARG A 297 9.34 -11.03 10.16
C ARG A 297 8.22 -10.62 9.19
N PHE A 298 7.50 -11.58 8.63
CA PHE A 298 6.37 -11.28 7.74
C PHE A 298 5.20 -10.56 8.43
N ILE A 299 5.04 -10.69 9.76
CA ILE A 299 4.03 -9.93 10.51
C ILE A 299 4.44 -8.46 10.66
N ALA A 300 5.75 -8.20 10.81
CA ALA A 300 6.28 -6.84 10.89
C ALA A 300 6.26 -6.11 9.54
N LEU A 301 6.30 -6.85 8.42
CA LEU A 301 6.26 -6.29 7.07
C LEU A 301 4.84 -5.88 6.61
N PRO A 302 4.71 -4.87 5.73
CA PRO A 302 5.79 -4.07 5.13
C PRO A 302 6.41 -3.09 6.14
N GLU A 303 7.54 -2.45 5.88
CA GLU A 303 8.03 -1.38 6.75
C GLU A 303 7.18 -0.08 6.63
N PRO A 304 7.38 0.96 7.47
CA PRO A 304 6.58 2.19 7.43
C PRO A 304 6.72 3.01 6.14
N ASP A 305 7.71 2.71 5.31
CA ASP A 305 7.85 3.23 3.95
C ASP A 305 6.66 2.88 3.04
N ALA A 306 5.90 1.83 3.36
CA ALA A 306 4.65 1.47 2.68
C ALA A 306 3.61 2.59 2.64
N ALA A 307 3.72 3.61 3.51
CA ALA A 307 2.93 4.85 3.43
C ALA A 307 3.00 5.53 2.04
N CYS A 308 4.04 5.27 1.24
CA CYS A 308 4.12 5.73 -0.16
C CYS A 308 2.96 5.23 -1.03
N SER A 309 2.32 4.10 -0.68
CA SER A 309 1.17 3.54 -1.42
C SER A 309 -0.04 4.48 -1.41
N LEU A 310 -0.25 5.22 -0.32
CA LEU A 310 -1.31 6.25 -0.26
C LEU A 310 -1.04 7.36 -1.29
N SER A 311 0.21 7.77 -1.40
CA SER A 311 0.63 8.82 -2.32
C SER A 311 0.52 8.35 -3.76
N LEU A 312 0.95 7.12 -4.03
CA LEU A 312 0.78 6.48 -5.33
C LEU A 312 -0.68 6.45 -5.75
N TYR A 313 -1.57 6.04 -4.84
CA TYR A 313 -3.00 6.07 -5.07
C TYR A 313 -3.53 7.48 -5.36
N SER A 314 -3.17 8.49 -4.56
CA SER A 314 -3.59 9.87 -4.80
C SER A 314 -3.15 10.39 -6.17
N PHE A 315 -1.90 10.12 -6.58
CA PHE A 315 -1.37 10.56 -7.88
C PHE A 315 -1.98 9.80 -9.05
N VAL A 316 -2.09 8.46 -8.98
CA VAL A 316 -2.70 7.64 -10.04
C VAL A 316 -4.17 8.04 -10.26
N LYS A 317 -4.88 8.39 -9.18
CA LYS A 317 -6.26 8.85 -9.26
C LYS A 317 -6.39 10.25 -9.87
N ALA A 318 -5.57 11.19 -9.43
CA ALA A 318 -5.74 12.60 -9.76
C ALA A 318 -5.06 13.00 -11.08
N ASN A 319 -3.95 12.36 -11.45
CA ASN A 319 -3.08 12.82 -12.52
C ASN A 319 -2.87 11.76 -13.60
N ASN A 320 -3.51 11.96 -14.76
CA ASN A 320 -3.40 11.06 -15.90
C ASN A 320 -1.98 10.99 -16.48
N LEU A 321 -1.19 12.08 -16.42
CA LEU A 321 0.20 12.09 -16.89
C LEU A 321 1.09 11.23 -15.98
N PHE A 322 0.87 11.27 -14.67
CA PHE A 322 1.55 10.39 -13.72
C PHE A 322 1.22 8.92 -13.99
N ALA A 323 -0.07 8.57 -14.14
CA ALA A 323 -0.48 7.19 -14.43
C ALA A 323 0.07 6.70 -15.79
N THR A 324 0.09 7.59 -16.80
CA THR A 324 0.69 7.34 -18.13
C THR A 324 2.19 7.10 -18.01
N SER A 325 2.91 7.92 -17.25
CA SER A 325 4.36 7.83 -17.05
C SER A 325 4.74 6.58 -16.25
N LEU A 326 3.95 6.21 -15.24
CA LEU A 326 4.11 4.97 -14.48
C LEU A 326 4.12 3.74 -15.40
N LEU A 327 3.24 3.71 -16.41
CA LEU A 327 3.13 2.63 -17.39
C LEU A 327 4.18 2.67 -18.49
N SER A 328 4.63 3.87 -18.89
CA SER A 328 5.44 4.06 -20.10
C SER A 328 6.94 4.21 -19.87
N LEU A 329 7.36 4.58 -18.67
CA LEU A 329 8.79 4.74 -18.40
C LEU A 329 9.51 3.39 -18.54
N PRO A 330 10.56 3.31 -19.38
CA PRO A 330 11.29 2.07 -19.58
C PRO A 330 12.11 1.71 -18.33
N ALA A 331 12.53 0.45 -18.28
CA ALA A 331 13.57 0.00 -17.38
C ALA A 331 14.89 0.75 -17.68
N ASP A 332 15.59 1.21 -16.64
CA ASP A 332 16.98 1.65 -16.78
C ASP A 332 17.90 0.41 -16.85
N LYS A 333 19.14 0.54 -17.35
CA LYS A 333 20.01 -0.62 -17.65
C LYS A 333 20.21 -1.59 -16.47
N ASP A 334 20.08 -1.09 -15.23
CA ASP A 334 20.24 -1.87 -14.00
C ASP A 334 18.96 -1.94 -13.14
N ARG A 335 17.82 -1.37 -13.60
CA ARG A 335 16.59 -1.26 -12.80
C ARG A 335 15.38 -1.73 -13.59
N GLU A 336 14.43 -2.35 -12.91
CA GLU A 336 13.15 -2.71 -13.54
C GLU A 336 12.32 -1.46 -13.90
N SER A 337 11.32 -1.64 -14.76
CA SER A 337 10.40 -0.54 -15.10
C SER A 337 9.57 -0.14 -13.87
N PRO A 338 9.16 1.14 -13.74
CA PRO A 338 8.31 1.59 -12.64
C PRO A 338 7.03 0.77 -12.47
N PHE A 339 6.39 0.40 -13.57
CA PHE A 339 5.21 -0.46 -13.52
C PHE A 339 5.53 -1.89 -13.04
N SER A 340 6.69 -2.44 -13.39
CA SER A 340 7.14 -3.74 -12.87
C SER A 340 7.31 -3.69 -11.36
N ALA A 341 8.05 -2.70 -10.85
CA ALA A 341 8.27 -2.53 -9.42
C ALA A 341 6.93 -2.39 -8.66
N PHE A 342 6.01 -1.60 -9.20
CA PHE A 342 4.68 -1.39 -8.63
C PHE A 342 3.84 -2.68 -8.56
N LEU A 343 3.73 -3.42 -9.67
CA LEU A 343 2.97 -4.68 -9.69
C LEU A 343 3.64 -5.75 -8.84
N SER A 344 4.97 -5.76 -8.81
CA SER A 344 5.75 -6.66 -7.96
C SER A 344 5.46 -6.40 -6.48
N MET A 345 5.61 -5.16 -6.01
CA MET A 345 5.23 -4.77 -4.64
C MET A 345 3.79 -5.16 -4.31
N THR A 346 2.85 -4.83 -5.20
CA THR A 346 1.43 -5.14 -5.00
C THR A 346 1.21 -6.64 -4.82
N SER A 347 1.89 -7.48 -5.63
CA SER A 347 1.84 -8.94 -5.53
C SER A 347 2.35 -9.47 -4.19
N TYR A 348 3.51 -9.01 -3.69
CA TYR A 348 4.05 -9.51 -2.41
C TYR A 348 3.18 -9.07 -1.21
N ILE A 349 2.72 -7.82 -1.20
CA ILE A 349 1.85 -7.33 -0.13
C ILE A 349 0.51 -8.06 -0.16
N SER A 350 -0.11 -8.24 -1.34
CA SER A 350 -1.40 -8.90 -1.48
C SER A 350 -1.33 -10.40 -1.14
N HIS A 351 -0.21 -11.05 -1.47
CA HIS A 351 0.06 -12.42 -1.09
C HIS A 351 0.12 -12.58 0.44
N HIS A 352 0.44 -11.53 1.20
CA HIS A 352 0.49 -11.54 2.67
C HIS A 352 -0.63 -10.77 3.36
N ALA A 353 -1.65 -10.31 2.62
CA ALA A 353 -2.75 -9.50 3.15
C ALA A 353 -3.51 -10.16 4.32
N TYR A 354 -3.60 -11.50 4.35
CA TYR A 354 -4.23 -12.23 5.45
C TYR A 354 -3.54 -12.03 6.82
N ARG A 355 -2.29 -11.56 6.87
CA ARG A 355 -1.55 -11.46 8.14
C ARG A 355 -2.04 -10.34 9.05
N GLY A 356 -2.67 -9.30 8.50
CA GLY A 356 -3.19 -8.19 9.31
C GLY A 356 -3.86 -7.09 8.50
N THR A 357 -4.59 -6.22 9.22
CA THR A 357 -5.31 -5.08 8.64
C THR A 357 -4.36 -4.10 7.92
N ARG A 358 -3.13 -3.98 8.41
CA ARG A 358 -2.11 -3.10 7.83
C ARG A 358 -1.66 -3.58 6.45
N GLN A 359 -1.31 -4.86 6.32
CA GLN A 359 -0.96 -5.48 5.04
C GLN A 359 -2.14 -5.42 4.04
N ALA A 360 -3.35 -5.73 4.51
CA ALA A 360 -4.56 -5.63 3.71
C ALA A 360 -4.79 -4.20 3.19
N THR A 361 -4.58 -3.18 4.02
CA THR A 361 -4.70 -1.77 3.61
C THR A 361 -3.80 -1.43 2.43
N TYR A 362 -2.53 -1.82 2.48
CA TYR A 362 -1.59 -1.54 1.39
C TYR A 362 -1.87 -2.37 0.13
N ALA A 363 -2.32 -3.63 0.30
CA ALA A 363 -2.79 -4.44 -0.83
C ALA A 363 -3.97 -3.77 -1.54
N VAL A 364 -4.94 -3.27 -0.78
CA VAL A 364 -6.12 -2.57 -1.32
C VAL A 364 -5.71 -1.28 -2.02
N PHE A 365 -4.77 -0.47 -1.50
CA PHE A 365 -4.26 0.70 -2.23
C PHE A 365 -3.65 0.32 -3.59
N GLY A 366 -2.86 -0.76 -3.64
CA GLY A 366 -2.30 -1.28 -4.90
C GLY A 366 -3.39 -1.70 -5.89
N LEU A 367 -4.40 -2.46 -5.43
CA LEU A 367 -5.53 -2.85 -6.28
C LEU A 367 -6.37 -1.67 -6.75
N LEU A 368 -6.57 -0.64 -5.92
CA LEU A 368 -7.29 0.56 -6.33
C LEU A 368 -6.54 1.30 -7.45
N CYS A 369 -5.20 1.38 -7.38
CA CYS A 369 -4.40 1.93 -8.47
C CYS A 369 -4.58 1.11 -9.76
N ILE A 370 -4.49 -0.22 -9.67
CA ILE A 370 -4.71 -1.11 -10.82
C ILE A 370 -6.11 -0.90 -11.40
N ARG A 371 -7.13 -0.84 -10.55
CA ARG A 371 -8.53 -0.63 -10.95
C ARG A 371 -8.70 0.69 -11.71
N ILE A 372 -8.15 1.79 -11.19
CA ILE A 372 -8.20 3.10 -11.86
C ILE A 372 -7.52 3.02 -13.24
N ILE A 373 -6.37 2.34 -13.33
CA ILE A 373 -5.63 2.17 -14.58
C ILE A 373 -6.43 1.36 -15.61
N VAL A 374 -7.06 0.25 -15.22
CA VAL A 374 -7.80 -0.60 -16.17
C VAL A 374 -9.18 -0.05 -16.54
N GLU A 375 -9.71 0.92 -15.79
CA GLU A 375 -10.94 1.64 -16.11
C GLU A 375 -10.72 2.80 -17.10
N ASP A 376 -9.48 3.30 -17.23
CA ASP A 376 -9.16 4.33 -18.22
C ASP A 376 -8.94 3.70 -19.61
N PRO A 377 -9.67 4.14 -20.65
CA PRO A 377 -9.61 3.51 -21.98
C PRO A 377 -8.26 3.65 -22.68
N VAL A 378 -7.48 4.69 -22.36
CA VAL A 378 -6.15 4.91 -22.95
C VAL A 378 -5.13 4.03 -22.24
N LEU A 379 -5.18 3.98 -20.91
CA LEU A 379 -4.24 3.21 -20.11
C LEU A 379 -4.47 1.70 -20.25
N VAL A 380 -5.72 1.22 -20.25
CA VAL A 380 -6.03 -0.20 -20.41
C VAL A 380 -5.58 -0.73 -21.78
N LYS A 381 -5.72 0.09 -22.84
CA LYS A 381 -5.21 -0.24 -24.18
C LYS A 381 -3.69 -0.44 -24.16
N ARG A 382 -2.96 0.40 -23.42
CA ARG A 382 -1.50 0.26 -23.25
C ARG A 382 -1.15 -0.97 -22.43
N VAL A 383 -1.86 -1.22 -21.33
CA VAL A 383 -1.71 -2.41 -20.48
C VAL A 383 -1.91 -3.71 -21.28
N CYS A 384 -2.78 -3.70 -22.28
CA CYS A 384 -3.04 -4.84 -23.16
C CYS A 384 -2.18 -4.87 -24.43
N SER A 385 -1.32 -3.85 -24.66
CA SER A 385 -0.51 -3.75 -25.88
C SER A 385 0.73 -4.65 -25.82
N ALA A 386 1.09 -5.22 -26.97
CA ALA A 386 2.33 -5.96 -27.16
C ALA A 386 3.59 -5.07 -27.10
N ASP A 387 3.45 -3.76 -27.34
CA ASP A 387 4.55 -2.80 -27.28
C ASP A 387 4.99 -2.49 -25.84
N SER A 388 4.13 -2.78 -24.87
CA SER A 388 4.37 -2.53 -23.45
C SER A 388 4.88 -3.76 -22.70
N LYS A 389 5.46 -4.75 -23.41
CA LYS A 389 6.01 -5.95 -22.79
C LYS A 389 7.15 -5.60 -21.83
N THR A 390 7.03 -6.05 -20.59
CA THR A 390 8.09 -5.93 -19.58
C THR A 390 8.23 -7.24 -18.80
N VAL A 391 9.36 -7.40 -18.11
CA VAL A 391 9.54 -8.50 -17.15
C VAL A 391 8.84 -8.11 -15.85
N PHE A 392 8.19 -9.08 -15.19
CA PHE A 392 7.54 -8.88 -13.91
C PHE A 392 7.97 -9.98 -12.94
N ARG A 393 8.48 -9.61 -11.77
CA ARG A 393 8.70 -10.54 -10.66
C ARG A 393 7.45 -10.55 -9.77
N LEU A 394 6.66 -11.61 -9.78
CA LEU A 394 5.50 -11.75 -8.90
C LEU A 394 5.78 -12.72 -7.75
N CYS A 395 5.06 -12.55 -6.65
CA CYS A 395 5.26 -13.34 -5.43
C CYS A 395 4.87 -14.80 -5.66
N ARG A 396 5.74 -15.72 -5.20
CA ARG A 396 5.57 -17.16 -5.24
C ARG A 396 5.94 -17.82 -3.91
N GLN A 397 5.86 -17.07 -2.80
CA GLN A 397 6.35 -17.51 -1.48
C GLN A 397 5.51 -18.65 -0.85
N ARG A 398 4.27 -18.89 -1.30
CA ARG A 398 3.42 -20.00 -0.80
C ARG A 398 2.75 -20.77 -1.94
N ALA A 399 2.51 -22.06 -1.67
CA ALA A 399 1.72 -22.93 -2.54
C ALA A 399 0.22 -22.61 -2.41
N PRO A 400 -0.57 -22.70 -3.50
CA PRO A 400 -0.16 -23.05 -4.85
C PRO A 400 0.61 -21.90 -5.53
N HIS A 401 1.74 -22.23 -6.17
CA HIS A 401 2.63 -21.25 -6.77
C HIS A 401 2.13 -20.83 -8.15
N LEU A 402 2.17 -19.53 -8.45
CA LEU A 402 2.03 -19.03 -9.81
C LEU A 402 3.08 -19.67 -10.76
N PRO A 403 2.80 -19.78 -12.07
CA PRO A 403 3.80 -20.17 -13.05
C PRO A 403 5.02 -19.26 -13.02
N LEU A 404 6.23 -19.83 -13.10
CA LEU A 404 7.45 -19.03 -13.17
C LEU A 404 7.63 -18.49 -14.59
N ILE A 405 7.48 -17.17 -14.75
CA ILE A 405 7.66 -16.49 -16.04
C ILE A 405 8.80 -15.47 -15.88
N THR A 406 9.92 -15.73 -16.55
CA THR A 406 11.10 -14.86 -16.54
C THR A 406 11.22 -14.02 -17.81
N SER A 407 10.44 -14.33 -18.84
CA SER A 407 10.41 -13.59 -20.11
C SER A 407 9.49 -12.36 -20.05
N ALA A 408 9.78 -11.36 -20.87
CA ALA A 408 8.94 -10.19 -21.01
C ALA A 408 7.53 -10.57 -21.50
N ARG A 409 6.49 -9.99 -20.86
CA ARG A 409 5.08 -10.31 -21.11
C ARG A 409 4.21 -9.07 -21.05
N ILE A 410 3.00 -9.18 -21.60
CA ILE A 410 2.04 -8.08 -21.64
C ILE A 410 1.60 -7.74 -20.20
N PRO A 411 1.56 -6.47 -19.78
CA PRO A 411 1.22 -6.09 -18.41
C PRO A 411 -0.14 -6.62 -17.93
N ALA A 412 -1.13 -6.71 -18.82
CA ALA A 412 -2.43 -7.34 -18.53
C ALA A 412 -2.28 -8.77 -17.96
N THR A 413 -1.35 -9.57 -18.47
CA THR A 413 -1.11 -10.94 -17.97
C THR A 413 -0.58 -10.93 -16.53
N ALA A 414 0.28 -9.98 -16.18
CA ALA A 414 0.79 -9.83 -14.82
C ALA A 414 -0.30 -9.33 -13.86
N ILE A 415 -1.18 -8.43 -14.30
CA ILE A 415 -2.34 -7.99 -13.51
C ILE A 415 -3.28 -9.18 -13.23
N LEU A 416 -3.57 -10.00 -14.25
CA LEU A 416 -4.39 -11.21 -14.08
C LEU A 416 -3.75 -12.19 -13.09
N ASP A 417 -2.43 -12.39 -13.13
CA ASP A 417 -1.72 -13.21 -12.14
C ASP A 417 -1.87 -12.66 -10.72
N VAL A 418 -1.67 -11.35 -10.52
CA VAL A 418 -1.81 -10.71 -9.19
C VAL A 418 -3.22 -10.91 -8.65
N CYS A 419 -4.24 -10.68 -9.47
CA CYS A 419 -5.63 -10.91 -9.07
C CYS A 419 -5.88 -12.39 -8.77
N THR A 420 -5.41 -13.30 -9.62
CA THR A 420 -5.62 -14.75 -9.47
C THR A 420 -4.91 -15.32 -8.24
N ASP A 421 -3.72 -14.81 -7.92
CA ASP A 421 -2.99 -15.11 -6.69
C ASP A 421 -3.80 -14.69 -5.45
N ILE A 422 -4.40 -13.50 -5.47
CA ILE A 422 -5.29 -13.03 -4.39
C ILE A 422 -6.51 -13.94 -4.23
N LEU A 423 -7.10 -14.42 -5.33
CA LEU A 423 -8.25 -15.33 -5.25
C LEU A 423 -7.87 -16.72 -4.69
N SER A 424 -6.64 -17.17 -4.96
CA SER A 424 -6.13 -18.48 -4.52
C SER A 424 -5.60 -18.47 -3.09
N HIS A 425 -5.05 -17.34 -2.67
CA HIS A 425 -4.49 -17.15 -1.33
C HIS A 425 -5.49 -16.40 -0.44
N ASN A 426 -5.19 -16.25 0.85
CA ASN A 426 -5.96 -15.46 1.82
C ASN A 426 -7.37 -15.98 2.20
N LEU A 427 -7.82 -17.14 1.69
CA LEU A 427 -9.13 -17.71 1.98
C LEU A 427 -9.24 -18.09 3.47
N ARG A 428 -10.12 -17.42 4.20
CA ARG A 428 -10.36 -17.62 5.65
C ARG A 428 -11.78 -17.25 6.02
N LYS A 429 -12.27 -17.74 7.16
CA LYS A 429 -13.62 -17.45 7.67
C LYS A 429 -13.89 -15.95 7.91
N ARG A 430 -12.85 -15.15 8.17
CA ARG A 430 -12.91 -13.67 8.18
C ARG A 430 -12.41 -13.12 6.84
N LEU A 431 -13.19 -13.34 5.79
CA LEU A 431 -12.81 -12.97 4.44
C LEU A 431 -12.75 -11.44 4.28
N ASP A 432 -11.74 -10.95 3.55
CA ASP A 432 -11.66 -9.53 3.19
C ASP A 432 -12.47 -9.28 1.91
N VAL A 433 -13.77 -9.01 2.05
CA VAL A 433 -14.71 -8.87 0.92
C VAL A 433 -14.19 -7.83 -0.10
N HIS A 434 -13.62 -6.72 0.37
CA HIS A 434 -13.09 -5.65 -0.47
C HIS A 434 -11.92 -6.12 -1.33
N LEU A 435 -10.96 -6.85 -0.75
CA LEU A 435 -9.79 -7.35 -1.49
C LEU A 435 -10.18 -8.28 -2.64
N TYR A 436 -11.08 -9.24 -2.38
CA TYR A 436 -11.55 -10.17 -3.41
C TYR A 436 -12.47 -9.50 -4.42
N GLY A 437 -13.38 -8.62 -3.98
CA GLY A 437 -14.25 -7.85 -4.87
C GLY A 437 -13.45 -6.97 -5.84
N LEU A 438 -12.38 -6.32 -5.37
CA LEU A 438 -11.46 -5.58 -6.22
C LEU A 438 -10.73 -6.47 -7.22
N ALA A 439 -10.19 -7.61 -6.78
CA ALA A 439 -9.50 -8.55 -7.68
C ALA A 439 -10.43 -9.06 -8.80
N LEU A 440 -11.65 -9.50 -8.46
CA LEU A 440 -12.64 -9.93 -9.45
C LEU A 440 -13.06 -8.77 -10.37
N GLY A 441 -13.29 -7.59 -9.81
CA GLY A 441 -13.67 -6.40 -10.57
C GLY A 441 -12.59 -5.98 -11.57
N ILE A 442 -11.31 -6.10 -11.22
CA ILE A 442 -10.18 -5.85 -12.12
C ILE A 442 -10.15 -6.88 -13.24
N ILE A 443 -10.27 -8.18 -12.92
CA ILE A 443 -10.32 -9.23 -13.95
C ILE A 443 -11.46 -8.96 -14.93
N LEU A 444 -12.66 -8.64 -14.44
CA LEU A 444 -13.82 -8.30 -15.27
C LEU A 444 -13.52 -7.15 -16.25
N ARG A 445 -12.93 -6.05 -15.77
CA ARG A 445 -12.58 -4.91 -16.64
C ARG A 445 -11.56 -5.28 -17.72
N VAL A 446 -10.54 -6.06 -17.35
CA VAL A 446 -9.54 -6.53 -18.31
C VAL A 446 -10.18 -7.43 -19.36
N VAL A 447 -10.96 -8.45 -18.97
CA VAL A 447 -11.58 -9.37 -19.96
C VAL A 447 -12.63 -8.68 -20.82
N THR A 448 -13.42 -7.74 -20.27
CA THR A 448 -14.35 -6.93 -21.05
C THR A 448 -13.61 -6.08 -22.08
N HIS A 449 -12.48 -5.48 -21.74
CA HIS A 449 -11.68 -4.72 -22.70
C HIS A 449 -11.09 -5.62 -23.81
N LEU A 450 -10.57 -6.80 -23.45
CA LEU A 450 -10.05 -7.76 -24.42
C LEU A 450 -11.14 -8.24 -25.39
N GLU A 451 -12.34 -8.49 -24.90
CA GLU A 451 -13.51 -8.86 -25.70
C GLU A 451 -13.91 -7.74 -26.67
N GLN A 452 -14.00 -6.50 -26.19
CA GLN A 452 -14.36 -5.33 -26.99
C GLN A 452 -13.36 -5.06 -28.11
N THR A 453 -12.07 -5.31 -27.84
CA THR A 453 -10.98 -5.11 -28.81
C THR A 453 -10.66 -6.36 -29.64
N LYS A 454 -11.32 -7.50 -29.35
CA LYS A 454 -11.01 -8.83 -29.92
C LYS A 454 -9.54 -9.20 -29.79
N THR A 455 -8.91 -8.78 -28.68
CA THR A 455 -7.50 -9.04 -28.39
C THR A 455 -7.38 -10.41 -27.72
N ARG A 456 -6.82 -11.39 -28.44
CA ARG A 456 -6.55 -12.73 -27.89
C ARG A 456 -5.29 -12.72 -27.03
N LEU A 457 -5.45 -12.99 -25.73
CA LEU A 457 -4.37 -12.89 -24.75
C LEU A 457 -3.77 -14.27 -24.44
N GLN A 458 -2.49 -14.43 -24.75
CA GLN A 458 -1.70 -15.62 -24.38
C GLN A 458 -1.43 -15.63 -22.87
N HIS A 459 -2.17 -16.46 -22.14
CA HIS A 459 -2.14 -16.52 -20.68
C HIS A 459 -2.57 -17.91 -20.19
N HIS A 460 -2.25 -18.24 -18.93
CA HIS A 460 -2.56 -19.53 -18.32
C HIS A 460 -3.98 -19.53 -17.73
N TRP A 461 -4.98 -19.38 -18.60
CA TRP A 461 -6.40 -19.27 -18.26
C TRP A 461 -6.95 -20.38 -17.36
N ALA A 462 -6.41 -21.59 -17.48
CA ALA A 462 -6.76 -22.71 -16.61
C ALA A 462 -6.64 -22.37 -15.10
N TYR A 463 -5.68 -21.54 -14.72
CA TYR A 463 -5.47 -21.11 -13.34
C TYR A 463 -6.50 -20.06 -12.89
N VAL A 464 -6.89 -19.16 -13.79
CA VAL A 464 -7.98 -18.19 -13.57
C VAL A 464 -9.30 -18.94 -13.32
N TRP A 465 -9.65 -19.89 -14.19
CA TRP A 465 -10.85 -20.71 -14.06
C TRP A 465 -10.87 -21.51 -12.76
N GLY A 466 -9.75 -22.16 -12.45
CA GLY A 466 -9.59 -22.90 -11.20
C GLY A 466 -9.81 -22.02 -9.96
N SER A 467 -9.28 -20.80 -9.98
CA SER A 467 -9.38 -19.85 -8.87
C SER A 467 -10.80 -19.31 -8.69
N LEU A 468 -11.51 -18.97 -9.77
CA LEU A 468 -12.91 -18.52 -9.70
C LEU A 468 -13.81 -19.61 -9.12
N LEU A 469 -13.68 -20.84 -9.60
CA LEU A 469 -14.49 -21.97 -9.13
C LEU A 469 -14.09 -22.42 -7.73
N SER A 470 -12.80 -22.34 -7.37
CA SER A 470 -12.33 -22.59 -6.00
C SER A 470 -12.90 -21.58 -5.02
N LEU A 471 -12.91 -20.29 -5.38
CA LEU A 471 -13.55 -19.25 -4.58
C LEU A 471 -15.05 -19.52 -4.42
N MET A 472 -15.75 -19.87 -5.51
CA MET A 472 -17.16 -20.23 -5.45
C MET A 472 -17.42 -21.42 -4.51
N ARG A 473 -16.59 -22.46 -4.56
CA ARG A 473 -16.64 -23.61 -3.64
C ARG A 473 -16.44 -23.19 -2.19
N PHE A 474 -15.45 -22.35 -1.93
CA PHE A 474 -15.17 -21.83 -0.58
C PHE A 474 -16.37 -21.03 -0.04
N LEU A 475 -16.93 -20.11 -0.83
CA LEU A 475 -18.09 -19.30 -0.44
C LEU A 475 -19.29 -20.20 -0.12
N THR A 476 -19.57 -21.20 -0.97
CA THR A 476 -20.65 -22.17 -0.72
C THR A 476 -20.42 -22.98 0.55
N GLN A 477 -19.20 -23.49 0.76
CA GLN A 477 -18.88 -24.34 1.91
C GLN A 477 -18.99 -23.61 3.25
N TYR A 478 -18.62 -22.33 3.28
CA TYR A 478 -18.59 -21.50 4.49
C TYR A 478 -19.70 -20.44 4.52
N ALA A 479 -20.79 -20.64 3.77
CA ALA A 479 -21.85 -19.64 3.62
C ALA A 479 -22.48 -19.20 4.96
N GLU A 480 -22.62 -20.11 5.93
CA GLU A 480 -23.13 -19.80 7.27
C GLU A 480 -22.16 -18.91 8.06
N ASP A 481 -20.87 -19.21 8.00
CA ASP A 481 -19.81 -18.42 8.66
C ASP A 481 -19.67 -17.04 8.01
N LEU A 482 -19.88 -16.92 6.71
CA LEU A 482 -19.64 -15.71 5.92
C LEU A 482 -20.86 -14.78 5.82
N GLY A 483 -22.06 -15.26 6.15
CA GLY A 483 -23.32 -14.55 5.91
C GLY A 483 -23.49 -13.23 6.69
N HIS A 484 -22.65 -12.99 7.71
CA HIS A 484 -22.65 -11.76 8.50
C HIS A 484 -21.79 -10.63 7.90
N LEU A 485 -20.96 -10.95 6.90
CA LEU A 485 -20.09 -9.97 6.25
C LEU A 485 -20.94 -9.09 5.32
N GLY A 486 -20.82 -7.77 5.49
CA GLY A 486 -21.42 -6.79 4.58
C GLY A 486 -20.90 -6.96 3.16
N ASP A 487 -21.73 -6.60 2.17
CA ASP A 487 -21.40 -6.53 0.75
C ASP A 487 -20.97 -7.86 0.08
N ILE A 488 -20.98 -8.98 0.81
CA ILE A 488 -20.58 -10.28 0.27
C ILE A 488 -21.46 -10.75 -0.89
N ARG A 489 -22.74 -10.38 -0.90
CA ARG A 489 -23.70 -10.83 -1.93
C ARG A 489 -23.52 -10.08 -3.24
N GLU A 490 -23.51 -8.75 -3.20
CA GLU A 490 -23.43 -7.92 -4.40
C GLU A 490 -21.98 -7.82 -4.90
N ASP A 491 -21.07 -7.32 -4.06
CA ASP A 491 -19.71 -6.97 -4.49
C ASP A 491 -18.84 -8.20 -4.75
N LEU A 492 -19.01 -9.27 -3.96
CA LEU A 492 -18.22 -10.48 -4.13
C LEU A 492 -18.95 -11.55 -4.95
N CYS A 493 -20.07 -12.07 -4.46
CA CYS A 493 -20.80 -13.14 -5.15
C CYS A 493 -21.34 -12.67 -6.51
N GLY A 494 -21.91 -11.46 -6.59
CA GLY A 494 -22.41 -10.87 -7.83
C GLY A 494 -21.32 -10.66 -8.87
N THR A 495 -20.19 -10.07 -8.48
CA THR A 495 -19.04 -9.89 -9.38
C THR A 495 -18.44 -11.23 -9.82
N LEU A 496 -18.32 -12.21 -8.92
CA LEU A 496 -17.79 -13.54 -9.23
C LEU A 496 -18.64 -14.25 -10.29
N THR A 497 -19.96 -14.28 -10.09
CA THR A 497 -20.87 -14.98 -11.00
C THR A 497 -21.01 -14.22 -12.32
N SER A 498 -21.06 -12.89 -12.29
CA SER A 498 -21.11 -12.06 -13.51
C SER A 498 -19.83 -12.25 -14.34
N LEU A 499 -18.66 -12.23 -13.72
CA LEU A 499 -17.39 -12.50 -14.39
C LEU A 499 -17.36 -13.91 -14.99
N THR A 500 -17.78 -14.92 -14.22
CA THR A 500 -17.80 -16.32 -14.69
C THR A 500 -18.77 -16.49 -15.86
N ALA A 501 -19.96 -15.87 -15.79
CA ALA A 501 -20.96 -15.90 -16.85
C ALA A 501 -20.48 -15.12 -18.10
N PHE A 502 -19.84 -13.97 -17.92
CA PHE A 502 -19.24 -13.20 -19.02
C PHE A 502 -18.17 -14.00 -19.76
N CYS A 503 -17.25 -14.63 -19.03
CA CYS A 503 -16.22 -15.50 -19.62
C CYS A 503 -16.83 -16.71 -20.35
N LEU A 504 -17.98 -17.21 -19.91
CA LEU A 504 -18.69 -18.30 -20.56
C LEU A 504 -19.33 -17.87 -21.86
N SER A 505 -19.96 -16.69 -21.86
CA SER A 505 -20.70 -16.17 -23.02
C SER A 505 -19.81 -15.58 -24.10
N LYS A 506 -18.68 -14.95 -23.71
CA LYS A 506 -17.84 -14.18 -24.64
C LYS A 506 -16.37 -14.65 -24.67
N GLY A 507 -16.06 -15.80 -24.07
CA GLY A 507 -14.70 -16.34 -23.98
C GLY A 507 -13.95 -16.45 -25.30
N ASP A 508 -14.62 -16.86 -26.38
CA ASP A 508 -14.02 -16.97 -27.73
C ASP A 508 -13.46 -15.63 -28.27
N GLY A 509 -13.95 -14.50 -27.75
CA GLY A 509 -13.50 -13.17 -28.15
C GLY A 509 -12.09 -12.81 -27.67
N PHE A 510 -11.61 -13.40 -26.57
CA PHE A 510 -10.35 -13.02 -25.93
C PHE A 510 -9.43 -14.19 -25.58
N LEU A 511 -9.92 -15.44 -25.65
CA LEU A 511 -9.10 -16.61 -25.40
C LEU A 511 -8.14 -16.89 -26.56
N PRO A 512 -6.93 -17.43 -26.26
CA PRO A 512 -5.92 -17.69 -27.28
C PRO A 512 -6.33 -18.80 -28.26
N ASP A 513 -7.02 -19.82 -27.76
CA ASP A 513 -7.36 -21.02 -28.50
C ASP A 513 -8.63 -21.71 -27.94
N PRO A 514 -9.29 -22.59 -28.71
CA PRO A 514 -10.46 -23.32 -28.26
C PRO A 514 -10.21 -24.26 -27.08
N THR A 515 -8.98 -24.78 -26.90
CA THR A 515 -8.69 -25.72 -25.80
C THR A 515 -8.74 -25.04 -24.44
N SER A 516 -8.35 -23.78 -24.37
CA SER A 516 -8.51 -22.92 -23.19
C SER A 516 -9.98 -22.68 -22.83
N PHE A 517 -10.88 -22.74 -23.83
CA PHE A 517 -12.32 -22.62 -23.64
C PHE A 517 -12.94 -23.97 -23.26
N ASP A 518 -12.54 -25.06 -23.91
CA ASP A 518 -12.92 -26.44 -23.56
C ASP A 518 -12.61 -26.73 -22.07
N ASP A 519 -11.44 -26.32 -21.58
CA ASP A 519 -11.04 -26.47 -20.16
C ASP A 519 -11.98 -25.72 -19.20
N PHE A 520 -12.49 -24.55 -19.62
CA PHE A 520 -13.45 -23.81 -18.81
C PHE A 520 -14.80 -24.52 -18.70
N PHE A 521 -15.35 -25.00 -19.83
CA PHE A 521 -16.58 -25.80 -19.83
C PHE A 521 -16.41 -27.06 -19.00
N TYR A 522 -15.29 -27.76 -19.15
CA TYR A 522 -14.98 -28.97 -18.37
C TYR A 522 -15.06 -28.69 -16.87
N LYS A 523 -14.38 -27.64 -16.38
CA LYS A 523 -14.38 -27.27 -14.97
C LYS A 523 -15.75 -26.79 -14.47
N LEU A 524 -16.51 -26.10 -15.32
CA LEU A 524 -17.87 -25.66 -15.00
C LEU A 524 -18.82 -26.86 -14.83
N ILE A 525 -18.74 -27.83 -15.73
CA ILE A 525 -19.48 -29.10 -15.65
C ILE A 525 -19.12 -29.82 -14.35
N GLU A 526 -17.82 -29.96 -14.02
CA GLU A 526 -17.42 -30.56 -12.74
C GLU A 526 -17.94 -29.80 -11.51
N ALA A 527 -18.27 -28.51 -11.64
CA ALA A 527 -18.78 -27.66 -10.56
C ALA A 527 -20.31 -27.63 -10.45
N ASN A 528 -21.06 -28.46 -11.18
CA ASN A 528 -22.53 -28.42 -11.23
C ASN A 528 -23.20 -28.44 -9.84
N ASP A 529 -22.81 -29.37 -8.98
CA ASP A 529 -23.38 -29.48 -7.62
C ASP A 529 -23.07 -28.24 -6.77
N VAL A 530 -21.92 -27.61 -7.01
CA VAL A 530 -21.50 -26.39 -6.32
C VAL A 530 -22.38 -25.22 -6.74
N LEU A 531 -22.72 -25.10 -8.04
CA LEU A 531 -23.58 -24.04 -8.56
C LEU A 531 -24.98 -24.07 -7.91
N HIS A 532 -25.58 -25.25 -7.80
CA HIS A 532 -26.88 -25.40 -7.16
C HIS A 532 -26.84 -25.05 -5.66
N LYS A 533 -25.81 -25.50 -4.94
CA LYS A 533 -25.62 -25.14 -3.53
C LYS A 533 -25.33 -23.66 -3.33
N PHE A 534 -24.56 -23.05 -4.24
CA PHE A 534 -24.28 -21.61 -4.24
C PHE A 534 -25.56 -20.79 -4.41
N LYS A 535 -26.43 -21.19 -5.35
CA LYS A 535 -27.76 -20.58 -5.53
C LYS A 535 -28.58 -20.65 -4.24
N GLN A 536 -28.64 -21.80 -3.59
CA GLN A 536 -29.37 -21.96 -2.33
C GLN A 536 -28.82 -21.07 -1.21
N ALA A 537 -27.49 -20.94 -1.12
CA ALA A 537 -26.84 -20.13 -0.09
C ALA A 537 -27.06 -18.62 -0.28
N TYR A 538 -26.95 -18.12 -1.53
CA TYR A 538 -26.84 -16.69 -1.81
C TYR A 538 -27.99 -16.09 -2.62
N CYS A 539 -28.79 -16.88 -3.35
CA CYS A 539 -29.86 -16.38 -4.22
C CYS A 539 -31.28 -16.59 -3.67
N ASP A 540 -31.53 -17.67 -2.93
CA ASP A 540 -32.89 -18.07 -2.53
C ASP A 540 -33.45 -17.30 -1.31
N ARG A 541 -32.62 -16.48 -0.65
CA ARG A 541 -33.07 -15.59 0.44
C ARG A 541 -33.68 -14.33 -0.17
N SER A 542 -34.98 -14.12 0.07
CA SER A 542 -35.78 -13.05 -0.52
C SER A 542 -35.15 -11.67 -0.30
N THR A 543 -35.18 -10.88 -1.37
CA THR A 543 -34.71 -9.49 -1.54
C THR A 543 -33.24 -9.30 -1.93
N GLN A 544 -33.09 -8.73 -3.15
CA GLN A 544 -31.92 -8.06 -3.75
C GLN A 544 -30.94 -8.93 -4.60
N SER A 545 -30.27 -8.26 -5.54
CA SER A 545 -29.58 -8.67 -6.77
C SER A 545 -30.33 -9.51 -7.82
N GLU A 546 -30.94 -8.87 -8.82
CA GLU A 546 -31.37 -9.55 -10.06
C GLU A 546 -30.18 -10.06 -10.87
N LYS A 547 -29.09 -9.28 -10.92
CA LYS A 547 -27.86 -9.62 -11.66
C LYS A 547 -27.18 -10.89 -11.15
N LEU A 548 -27.09 -11.07 -9.83
CA LEU A 548 -26.59 -12.32 -9.25
C LEU A 548 -27.46 -13.51 -9.66
N ARG A 549 -28.79 -13.35 -9.62
CA ARG A 549 -29.74 -14.42 -9.97
C ARG A 549 -29.66 -14.79 -11.45
N SER A 550 -29.61 -13.81 -12.36
CA SER A 550 -29.49 -14.06 -13.80
C SER A 550 -28.16 -14.74 -14.12
N SER A 551 -27.05 -14.24 -13.56
CA SER A 551 -25.71 -14.81 -13.76
C SER A 551 -25.63 -16.26 -13.27
N VAL A 552 -26.15 -16.55 -12.06
CA VAL A 552 -26.17 -17.92 -11.51
C VAL A 552 -27.09 -18.83 -12.33
N ALA A 553 -28.24 -18.33 -12.76
CA ALA A 553 -29.16 -19.09 -13.60
C ALA A 553 -28.53 -19.47 -14.95
N ALA A 554 -27.79 -18.56 -15.59
CA ALA A 554 -27.07 -18.82 -16.83
C ALA A 554 -26.00 -19.91 -16.64
N LEU A 555 -25.19 -19.82 -15.58
CA LEU A 555 -24.18 -20.85 -15.27
C LEU A 555 -24.81 -22.24 -15.03
N ILE A 556 -25.91 -22.30 -14.28
CA ILE A 556 -26.63 -23.55 -14.02
C ILE A 556 -27.26 -24.10 -15.30
N SER A 557 -27.82 -23.24 -16.15
CA SER A 557 -28.44 -23.62 -17.42
C SER A 557 -27.43 -24.33 -18.32
N VAL A 558 -26.25 -23.71 -18.51
CA VAL A 558 -25.17 -24.29 -19.32
C VAL A 558 -24.68 -25.59 -18.71
N SER A 559 -24.37 -25.61 -17.41
CA SER A 559 -23.89 -26.81 -16.72
C SER A 559 -24.90 -27.97 -16.79
N SER A 560 -26.20 -27.69 -16.63
CA SER A 560 -27.27 -28.70 -16.69
C SER A 560 -27.45 -29.26 -18.11
N HIS A 561 -27.40 -28.41 -19.14
CA HIS A 561 -27.44 -28.84 -20.55
C HIS A 561 -26.38 -29.88 -20.84
N TYR A 562 -25.13 -29.63 -20.43
CA TYR A 562 -24.05 -30.59 -20.62
C TYR A 562 -24.24 -31.87 -19.78
N HIS A 563 -24.76 -31.79 -18.56
CA HIS A 563 -25.09 -33.00 -17.80
C HIS A 563 -26.15 -33.86 -18.49
N ASP A 564 -27.14 -33.24 -19.12
CA ASP A 564 -28.21 -33.95 -19.80
C ASP A 564 -27.72 -34.54 -21.14
N LEU A 565 -26.85 -33.85 -21.87
CA LEU A 565 -26.12 -34.42 -23.02
C LEU A 565 -25.25 -35.62 -22.61
N LEU A 566 -24.51 -35.50 -21.51
CA LEU A 566 -23.66 -36.58 -20.99
C LEU A 566 -24.50 -37.81 -20.58
N LYS A 567 -25.68 -37.60 -19.97
CA LYS A 567 -26.63 -38.68 -19.64
C LYS A 567 -27.22 -39.32 -20.89
N ALA A 568 -27.56 -38.52 -21.91
CA ALA A 568 -28.14 -39.00 -23.16
C ALA A 568 -27.18 -39.89 -23.96
N GLN A 569 -25.87 -39.58 -23.97
CA GLN A 569 -24.88 -40.34 -24.72
C GLN A 569 -24.29 -41.56 -23.99
N HIS A 570 -24.17 -41.50 -22.66
CA HIS A 570 -23.42 -42.50 -21.89
C HIS A 570 -24.24 -43.21 -20.78
N GLY A 571 -25.54 -42.91 -20.65
CA GLY A 571 -26.41 -43.47 -19.63
C GLY A 571 -26.08 -42.99 -18.20
N LYS A 572 -26.70 -43.61 -17.18
CA LYS A 572 -26.50 -43.30 -15.74
C LYS A 572 -25.14 -43.76 -15.19
N LYS A 573 -24.02 -43.60 -15.92
CA LYS A 573 -22.68 -43.86 -15.36
C LYS A 573 -22.21 -42.64 -14.58
N THR A 574 -21.94 -42.82 -13.29
CA THR A 574 -21.53 -41.80 -12.32
C THR A 574 -20.14 -41.20 -12.58
N HIS A 575 -19.29 -41.88 -13.35
CA HIS A 575 -17.96 -41.40 -13.73
C HIS A 575 -17.73 -41.61 -15.22
N GLN A 576 -17.55 -40.50 -15.94
CA GLN A 576 -17.21 -40.50 -17.37
C GLN A 576 -15.72 -40.19 -17.54
N SER A 577 -15.07 -40.83 -18.51
CA SER A 577 -13.65 -40.56 -18.79
C SER A 577 -13.47 -39.12 -19.28
N PRO A 578 -12.37 -38.42 -18.94
CA PRO A 578 -12.10 -37.05 -19.38
C PRO A 578 -12.22 -36.85 -20.90
N ALA A 579 -11.79 -37.85 -21.68
CA ALA A 579 -11.89 -37.83 -23.15
C ALA A 579 -13.35 -37.85 -23.66
N ALA A 580 -14.26 -38.50 -22.93
CA ALA A 580 -15.68 -38.52 -23.28
C ALA A 580 -16.32 -37.15 -23.04
N ILE A 581 -15.99 -36.51 -21.92
CA ILE A 581 -16.48 -35.16 -21.58
C ILE A 581 -16.00 -34.15 -22.62
N GLN A 582 -14.73 -34.20 -23.03
CA GLN A 582 -14.21 -33.31 -24.09
C GLN A 582 -14.93 -33.50 -25.44
N LYS A 583 -15.30 -34.73 -25.78
CA LYS A 583 -16.05 -34.99 -27.01
C LYS A 583 -17.45 -34.36 -26.93
N VAL A 584 -18.13 -34.54 -25.80
CA VAL A 584 -19.46 -33.96 -25.56
C VAL A 584 -19.43 -32.43 -25.49
N ILE A 585 -18.36 -31.83 -24.96
CA ILE A 585 -18.18 -30.36 -24.97
C ILE A 585 -18.21 -29.84 -26.41
N LYS A 586 -17.44 -30.47 -27.30
CA LYS A 586 -17.36 -30.06 -28.71
C LYS A 586 -18.68 -30.21 -29.46
N GLU A 587 -19.40 -31.30 -29.22
CA GLU A 587 -20.73 -31.54 -29.81
C GLU A 587 -21.81 -30.63 -29.19
N GLY A 588 -21.64 -30.25 -27.92
CA GLY A 588 -22.58 -29.39 -27.20
C GLY A 588 -22.57 -27.94 -27.68
N TYR A 589 -21.48 -27.46 -28.29
CA TYR A 589 -21.42 -26.10 -28.86
C TYR A 589 -22.53 -25.82 -29.88
N GLU A 590 -22.93 -26.81 -30.67
CA GLU A 590 -23.97 -26.66 -31.70
C GLU A 590 -25.39 -26.64 -31.10
N THR A 591 -25.58 -27.19 -29.91
CA THR A 591 -26.89 -27.34 -29.25
C THR A 591 -27.11 -26.36 -28.10
N LEU A 592 -26.05 -25.66 -27.68
CA LEU A 592 -26.08 -24.71 -26.58
C LEU A 592 -26.69 -23.38 -27.05
N ASN A 593 -27.96 -23.14 -26.71
CA ASN A 593 -28.55 -21.82 -26.88
C ASN A 593 -28.19 -20.94 -25.67
N MET A 594 -27.07 -20.22 -25.78
CA MET A 594 -26.71 -19.22 -24.77
C MET A 594 -27.56 -17.96 -24.99
N GLU A 595 -28.41 -17.62 -24.03
CA GLU A 595 -28.95 -16.27 -23.97
C GLU A 595 -27.76 -15.31 -23.84
N ALA A 596 -27.50 -14.54 -24.89
CA ALA A 596 -26.47 -13.52 -24.91
C ALA A 596 -26.93 -12.34 -24.05
N ASP A 597 -26.93 -12.54 -22.74
CA ASP A 597 -27.18 -11.47 -21.79
C ASP A 597 -25.94 -10.57 -21.74
N ASP A 598 -25.99 -9.46 -22.48
CA ASP A 598 -24.91 -8.48 -22.55
C ASP A 598 -24.66 -7.79 -21.19
N THR A 599 -25.55 -7.96 -20.19
CA THR A 599 -25.42 -7.35 -18.87
C THR A 599 -24.34 -7.97 -17.99
N PHE A 600 -23.85 -9.19 -18.29
CA PHE A 600 -22.79 -9.83 -17.49
C PHE A 600 -21.48 -9.05 -17.50
N GLY A 601 -21.19 -8.37 -18.61
CA GLY A 601 -19.98 -7.57 -18.80
C GLY A 601 -20.10 -6.14 -18.26
N GLU A 602 -21.27 -5.73 -17.79
CA GLU A 602 -21.49 -4.36 -17.30
C GLU A 602 -20.82 -4.16 -15.94
N TRP A 603 -20.13 -3.03 -15.81
CA TRP A 603 -19.53 -2.60 -14.56
C TRP A 603 -19.59 -1.07 -14.47
N GLU A 604 -19.70 -0.58 -13.24
CA GLU A 604 -19.64 0.85 -12.97
C GLU A 604 -18.20 1.30 -12.73
N ARG A 605 -17.88 2.49 -13.23
CA ARG A 605 -16.60 3.16 -12.93
C ARG A 605 -16.49 3.38 -11.44
N TRP A 606 -15.33 3.07 -10.88
CA TRP A 606 -15.09 3.21 -9.45
C TRP A 606 -15.24 4.67 -9.01
N ARG A 607 -15.94 4.87 -7.89
CA ARG A 607 -16.17 6.18 -7.28
C ARG A 607 -15.66 6.19 -5.85
N GLU A 608 -14.80 7.15 -5.54
CA GLU A 608 -14.21 7.31 -4.21
C GLU A 608 -15.27 7.58 -3.12
N SER A 609 -16.37 8.25 -3.47
CA SER A 609 -17.45 8.59 -2.55
C SER A 609 -18.10 7.36 -1.90
N GLY A 610 -18.25 6.26 -2.66
CA GLY A 610 -18.79 5.01 -2.14
C GLY A 610 -17.88 4.33 -1.10
N TRP A 611 -16.59 4.69 -1.10
CA TRP A 611 -15.57 4.11 -0.22
C TRP A 611 -15.08 5.11 0.84
N LYS A 612 -15.80 6.22 1.08
CA LYS A 612 -15.40 7.30 2.00
C LYS A 612 -14.99 6.77 3.38
N ALA A 613 -15.77 5.87 3.98
CA ALA A 613 -15.50 5.35 5.32
C ALA A 613 -14.24 4.48 5.35
N GLU A 614 -14.10 3.55 4.41
CA GLU A 614 -12.95 2.64 4.36
C GLU A 614 -11.67 3.40 3.99
N LEU A 615 -11.72 4.32 3.03
CA LEU A 615 -10.57 5.13 2.64
C LEU A 615 -10.07 6.03 3.78
N LYS A 616 -10.96 6.58 4.62
CA LYS A 616 -10.54 7.31 5.82
C LYS A 616 -9.79 6.40 6.79
N LYS A 617 -10.28 5.18 7.01
CA LYS A 617 -9.64 4.20 7.89
C LYS A 617 -8.27 3.77 7.33
N MET A 618 -8.19 3.47 6.04
CA MET A 618 -6.94 3.13 5.35
C MET A 618 -5.93 4.28 5.38
N THR A 619 -6.40 5.52 5.16
CA THR A 619 -5.55 6.72 5.23
C THR A 619 -4.92 6.87 6.62
N ARG A 620 -5.68 6.60 7.70
CA ARG A 620 -5.13 6.66 9.07
C ARG A 620 -4.00 5.65 9.30
N VAL A 621 -4.07 4.46 8.70
CA VAL A 621 -2.98 3.47 8.76
C VAL A 621 -1.72 4.03 8.08
N ALA A 622 -1.86 4.59 6.87
CA ALA A 622 -0.74 5.17 6.14
C ALA A 622 -0.14 6.41 6.82
N VAL A 623 -0.98 7.23 7.45
CA VAL A 623 -0.57 8.40 8.23
C VAL A 623 0.24 8.00 9.45
N GLU A 624 -0.18 6.94 10.16
CA GLU A 624 0.55 6.45 11.33
C GLU A 624 1.93 5.91 10.95
N ASP A 625 2.01 5.14 9.87
CA ASP A 625 3.30 4.67 9.33
C ASP A 625 4.18 5.83 8.87
N ALA A 626 3.61 6.85 8.24
CA ALA A 626 4.35 8.04 7.83
C ALA A 626 4.94 8.82 9.02
N ARG A 627 4.24 8.83 10.16
CA ARG A 627 4.77 9.40 11.41
C ARG A 627 5.99 8.62 11.89
N ILE A 628 5.92 7.27 11.89
CA ILE A 628 7.06 6.41 12.24
C ILE A 628 8.22 6.60 11.24
N LEU A 629 7.91 6.76 9.95
CA LEU A 629 8.89 7.02 8.89
C LEU A 629 9.64 8.34 9.07
N SER A 630 9.04 9.35 9.72
CA SER A 630 9.72 10.62 10.00
C SER A 630 10.77 10.50 11.12
N MET A 631 10.63 9.53 12.03
CA MET A 631 11.61 9.28 13.09
C MET A 631 12.84 8.54 12.61
N ARG A 632 12.66 7.60 11.68
CA ARG A 632 13.72 6.82 11.03
C ARG A 632 14.51 7.69 10.06
#